data_AF-A0A388RTD7-F1
#
_entry.id   AF-A0A388RTD7-F1
#
_cell.length_a   1.000
_cell.length_b   1.000
_cell.length_c   1.000
_cell.angle_alpha   90.00
_cell.angle_beta   90.00
_cell.angle_gamma   90.00
#
_symmetry.space_group_name_H-M   'P 1'
#
loop_
_entity.id
_entity.type
_entity.pdbx_description
1 polymer ?
#
loop_
_entity_poly.entity_id
_entity_poly.type
_entity_poly.pdbx_seq_one_letter_code
_entity_poly.pdbx_strand_id
1 'polypeptide(L)'
;MPRPFHRCCRVAMPLFVMLAAFSAIAPPAGAQALVQPGMADSVVSRLVAWRARSEAPVALPALTGFDWDHFSVTDSPAGDAIAHCGRAGLMPCGPELQPKPGDRMQVLRFERAGAAVYTERILAENGAFAEPLPERVPRSAATLVSCPGSDGRTLWCLQGRAAGKPAPRAPQPFLDGA
;
A
#
# COMPACT_ATOMS: atom_id res chain seq x y z
N MET A 1 -71.67 17.37 -0.94
CA MET A 1 -72.72 17.03 -1.95
C MET A 1 -72.49 17.89 -3.19
N PRO A 2 -72.80 17.50 -4.44
CA PRO A 2 -72.72 16.21 -5.14
C PRO A 2 -72.08 16.29 -6.56
N ARG A 3 -71.31 15.24 -6.95
CA ARG A 3 -71.17 14.58 -8.29
C ARG A 3 -71.01 15.44 -9.60
N PRO A 4 -71.05 14.84 -10.81
CA PRO A 4 -69.91 14.26 -11.56
C PRO A 4 -69.83 14.86 -12.99
N PHE A 5 -68.93 14.41 -13.88
CA PHE A 5 -69.34 14.09 -15.26
C PHE A 5 -68.32 13.22 -16.00
N HIS A 6 -68.86 12.15 -16.58
CA HIS A 6 -68.27 11.17 -17.46
C HIS A 6 -67.71 11.75 -18.77
N ARG A 7 -66.67 11.11 -19.29
CA ARG A 7 -66.46 10.66 -20.69
C ARG A 7 -65.14 9.86 -20.69
N CYS A 8 -65.08 8.54 -20.79
CA CYS A 8 -65.70 7.59 -21.72
C CYS A 8 -65.34 7.87 -23.19
N CYS A 9 -64.23 7.27 -23.62
CA CYS A 9 -63.91 6.72 -24.95
C CYS A 9 -62.61 5.91 -24.75
N ARG A 10 -62.62 4.59 -24.53
CA ARG A 10 -62.72 3.51 -25.54
C ARG A 10 -61.99 3.84 -26.83
N VAL A 11 -60.92 3.10 -27.09
CA VAL A 11 -60.28 2.65 -28.35
C VAL A 11 -58.86 2.25 -27.94
N ALA A 12 -58.22 1.18 -28.38
CA ALA A 12 -58.55 -0.11 -28.95
C ALA A 12 -57.22 -0.88 -28.84
N MET A 13 -57.27 -2.15 -28.44
CA MET A 13 -56.13 -3.05 -28.47
C MET A 13 -55.79 -3.38 -29.93
N PRO A 14 -54.52 -3.63 -30.26
CA PRO A 14 -54.26 -4.91 -30.90
C PRO A 14 -53.10 -5.67 -30.26
N LEU A 15 -53.45 -6.93 -30.00
CA LEU A 15 -52.60 -8.07 -29.76
C LEU A 15 -51.60 -8.23 -30.91
N PHE A 16 -50.30 -8.10 -30.63
CA PHE A 16 -49.24 -8.61 -31.51
C PHE A 16 -48.57 -9.80 -30.80
N VAL A 17 -48.89 -10.99 -31.27
CA VAL A 17 -48.14 -12.23 -31.04
C VAL A 17 -47.19 -12.38 -32.22
N MET A 18 -45.87 -12.45 -31.97
CA MET A 18 -44.95 -13.33 -32.71
C MET A 18 -43.54 -13.29 -32.09
N LEU A 19 -42.97 -14.49 -32.00
CA LEU A 19 -41.69 -14.89 -31.44
C LEU A 19 -40.49 -14.28 -32.18
N ALA A 20 -39.41 -13.99 -31.44
CA ALA A 20 -38.05 -14.38 -31.86
C ALA A 20 -37.12 -14.37 -30.64
N ALA A 21 -36.63 -15.56 -30.30
CA ALA A 21 -35.56 -15.77 -29.35
C ALA A 21 -34.27 -15.08 -29.81
N PHE A 22 -33.75 -14.18 -29.00
CA PHE A 22 -32.31 -13.95 -28.89
C PHE A 22 -31.99 -13.69 -27.42
N SER A 23 -31.66 -14.78 -26.73
CA SER A 23 -30.88 -14.72 -25.49
C SER A 23 -29.51 -14.16 -25.85
N ALA A 24 -29.41 -12.83 -25.93
CA ALA A 24 -28.13 -12.16 -25.86
C ALA A 24 -27.59 -12.40 -24.44
N ILE A 25 -26.85 -13.49 -24.29
CA ILE A 25 -25.88 -13.67 -23.22
C ILE A 25 -24.84 -12.57 -23.44
N ALA A 26 -25.15 -11.36 -22.96
CA ALA A 26 -24.12 -10.40 -22.67
C ALA A 26 -23.33 -11.04 -21.52
N PRO A 27 -22.04 -11.38 -21.70
CA PRO A 27 -21.22 -11.67 -20.54
C PRO A 27 -21.35 -10.45 -19.63
N PRO A 28 -21.50 -10.62 -18.29
CA PRO A 28 -21.22 -9.49 -17.43
C PRO A 28 -19.81 -9.07 -17.80
N ALA A 29 -19.68 -7.87 -18.37
CA ALA A 29 -18.44 -7.15 -18.36
C ALA A 29 -18.13 -6.95 -16.88
N GLY A 30 -17.56 -8.00 -16.27
CA GLY A 30 -16.78 -7.87 -15.08
C GLY A 30 -15.72 -6.88 -15.47
N ALA A 31 -15.94 -5.62 -15.12
CA ALA A 31 -14.87 -4.74 -14.76
C ALA A 31 -14.12 -5.48 -13.64
N GLN A 32 -13.26 -6.41 -14.05
CA GLN A 32 -12.12 -6.84 -13.28
C GLN A 32 -11.29 -5.57 -13.19
N ALA A 33 -11.65 -4.73 -12.23
CA ALA A 33 -10.69 -3.82 -11.63
C ALA A 33 -9.45 -4.69 -11.43
N LEU A 34 -8.38 -4.34 -12.13
CA LEU A 34 -7.05 -4.90 -11.96
C LEU A 34 -6.63 -4.60 -10.52
N VAL A 35 -7.21 -5.33 -9.57
CA VAL A 35 -6.72 -5.44 -8.21
C VAL A 35 -5.48 -6.30 -8.37
N GLN A 36 -4.35 -5.64 -8.64
CA GLN A 36 -3.04 -6.26 -8.60
C GLN A 36 -2.86 -6.89 -7.21
N PRO A 37 -2.89 -8.23 -7.06
CA PRO A 37 -2.91 -8.87 -5.74
C PRO A 37 -1.56 -8.83 -5.01
N GLY A 38 -0.58 -8.08 -5.51
CA GLY A 38 0.75 -7.93 -4.90
C GLY A 38 1.03 -6.53 -4.35
N MET A 39 0.46 -5.47 -4.94
CA MET A 39 0.63 -4.10 -4.42
C MET A 39 -0.24 -3.83 -3.18
N ALA A 40 -1.34 -4.57 -3.01
CA ALA A 40 -2.26 -4.41 -1.89
C ALA A 40 -1.68 -4.90 -0.54
N ASP A 41 -0.81 -5.90 -0.56
CA ASP A 41 -0.22 -6.50 0.65
C ASP A 41 1.19 -5.97 0.97
N SER A 42 1.82 -5.25 0.04
CA SER A 42 3.11 -4.58 0.25
C SER A 42 2.98 -3.42 1.24
N VAL A 43 3.73 -3.46 2.34
CA VAL A 43 3.77 -2.36 3.31
C VAL A 43 4.52 -1.17 2.71
N VAL A 44 5.61 -1.44 1.99
CA VAL A 44 6.40 -0.41 1.28
C VAL A 44 5.55 0.30 0.22
N SER A 45 4.76 -0.43 -0.57
CA SER A 45 3.88 0.18 -1.58
C SER A 45 2.83 1.08 -0.92
N ARG A 46 2.28 0.67 0.23
CA ARG A 46 1.35 1.49 1.01
C ARG A 46 2.02 2.75 1.58
N LEU A 47 3.27 2.65 2.02
CA LEU A 47 4.07 3.82 2.42
C LEU A 47 4.28 4.78 1.26
N VAL A 48 4.78 4.30 0.12
CA VAL A 48 4.99 5.12 -1.09
C VAL A 48 3.69 5.79 -1.53
N ALA A 49 2.58 5.04 -1.54
CA ALA A 49 1.26 5.57 -1.87
C ALA A 49 0.75 6.58 -0.84
N TRP A 50 1.08 6.43 0.45
CA TRP A 50 0.77 7.41 1.49
C TRP A 50 1.48 8.74 1.19
N ARG A 51 2.79 8.71 0.98
CA ARG A 51 3.58 9.92 0.69
C ARG A 51 3.07 10.64 -0.55
N ALA A 52 2.73 9.89 -1.61
CA ALA A 52 2.17 10.47 -2.83
C ALA A 52 0.86 11.25 -2.62
N ARG A 53 0.11 10.96 -1.55
CA ARG A 53 -1.12 11.68 -1.18
C ARG A 53 -0.89 12.74 -0.11
N SER A 54 0.06 12.52 0.80
CA SER A 54 0.31 13.39 1.95
C SER A 54 1.72 13.20 2.51
N GLU A 55 2.38 14.31 2.83
CA GLU A 55 3.66 14.33 3.55
C GLU A 55 3.48 14.27 5.09
N ALA A 56 2.26 14.01 5.57
CA ALA A 56 1.99 13.89 7.00
C ALA A 56 2.66 12.64 7.61
N PRO A 57 3.02 12.66 8.91
CA PRO A 57 3.51 11.48 9.61
C PRO A 57 2.55 10.29 9.50
N VAL A 58 3.10 9.08 9.37
CA VAL A 58 2.30 7.84 9.26
C VAL A 58 2.73 6.80 10.28
N ALA A 59 1.78 6.33 11.08
CA ALA A 59 2.00 5.21 11.97
C ALA A 59 1.97 3.90 11.15
N LEU A 60 3.05 3.12 11.17
CA LEU A 60 3.11 1.81 10.49
C LEU A 60 1.94 0.88 10.85
N PRO A 61 1.42 0.84 12.09
CA PRO A 61 0.23 0.06 12.41
C PRO A 61 -0.99 0.35 11.52
N ALA A 62 -1.14 1.58 11.02
CA ALA A 62 -2.23 1.96 10.11
C ALA A 62 -2.03 1.41 8.68
N LEU A 63 -0.80 1.01 8.34
CA LEU A 63 -0.44 0.44 7.04
C LEU A 63 -0.21 -1.08 7.11
N THR A 64 -0.44 -1.72 8.26
CA THR A 64 -0.29 -3.17 8.42
C THR A 64 -1.64 -3.79 8.77
N GLY A 65 -2.08 -4.77 7.99
CA GLY A 65 -3.33 -5.51 8.23
C GLY A 65 -3.16 -6.73 9.14
N PHE A 66 -2.03 -6.83 9.84
CA PHE A 66 -1.62 -7.98 10.65
C PHE A 66 -1.02 -7.51 11.98
N ASP A 67 -0.96 -8.43 12.94
CA ASP A 67 -0.36 -8.19 14.25
C ASP A 67 1.16 -8.40 14.22
N TRP A 68 1.87 -7.54 14.95
CA TRP A 68 3.32 -7.56 15.09
C TRP A 68 3.73 -6.72 16.29
N ASP A 69 4.87 -7.02 16.89
CA ASP A 69 5.39 -6.36 18.09
C ASP A 69 6.51 -5.37 17.76
N HIS A 70 7.40 -5.75 16.83
CA HIS A 70 8.55 -4.94 16.41
C HIS A 70 8.71 -4.96 14.89
N PHE A 71 9.30 -3.91 14.34
CA PHE A 71 9.84 -3.93 13.00
C PHE A 71 11.34 -3.59 13.01
N SER A 72 12.03 -4.05 11.97
CA SER A 72 13.44 -3.76 11.71
C SER A 72 13.64 -3.50 10.23
N VAL A 73 14.61 -2.66 9.90
CA VAL A 73 15.11 -2.53 8.52
C VAL A 73 16.58 -2.89 8.54
N THR A 74 16.96 -3.87 7.74
CA THR A 74 18.34 -4.36 7.64
C THR A 74 18.78 -4.35 6.19
N ASP A 75 20.02 -3.98 5.93
CA ASP A 75 20.60 -4.25 4.64
C ASP A 75 20.87 -5.75 4.46
N SER A 76 20.54 -6.28 3.28
CA SER A 76 20.92 -7.62 2.83
C SER A 76 21.48 -7.55 1.41
N PRO A 77 22.28 -8.55 0.97
CA PRO A 77 22.66 -8.62 -0.44
C PRO A 77 21.40 -8.76 -1.27
N ALA A 78 21.34 -8.04 -2.39
CA ALA A 78 20.29 -8.23 -3.38
C ALA A 78 20.16 -9.73 -3.73
N GLY A 79 21.29 -10.44 -3.87
CA GLY A 79 21.36 -11.87 -4.11
C GLY A 79 20.73 -12.29 -5.44
N ASP A 80 20.98 -13.53 -5.87
CA ASP A 80 20.52 -14.04 -7.18
C ASP A 80 18.98 -14.15 -7.27
N ALA A 81 18.27 -14.09 -6.14
CA ALA A 81 16.81 -14.20 -6.08
C ALA A 81 16.04 -12.99 -6.66
N ILE A 82 16.73 -11.88 -6.98
CA ILE A 82 16.13 -10.71 -7.67
C ILE A 82 16.31 -10.83 -9.18
N ALA A 83 16.87 -11.95 -9.66
CA ALA A 83 16.78 -12.27 -11.08
C ALA A 83 15.34 -12.44 -11.55
N HIS A 84 14.33 -12.42 -10.67
CA HIS A 84 12.94 -12.67 -11.03
C HIS A 84 11.95 -11.54 -10.70
N CYS A 85 11.62 -10.72 -11.71
CA CYS A 85 10.58 -9.71 -11.69
C CYS A 85 9.24 -10.34 -12.06
N GLY A 86 8.60 -11.04 -11.11
CA GLY A 86 7.27 -11.58 -11.33
C GLY A 86 6.64 -12.17 -10.08
N ARG A 87 5.31 -12.36 -10.14
CA ARG A 87 4.34 -12.79 -9.10
C ARG A 87 4.79 -13.84 -8.07
N ALA A 88 5.83 -14.61 -8.36
CA ALA A 88 6.37 -15.66 -7.47
C ALA A 88 7.88 -15.90 -7.70
N GLY A 89 8.61 -14.92 -8.23
CA GLY A 89 9.98 -15.14 -8.68
C GLY A 89 10.08 -16.05 -9.92
N LEU A 90 9.10 -15.97 -10.82
CA LEU A 90 8.99 -16.88 -11.98
C LEU A 90 9.31 -16.23 -13.33
N MET A 91 9.34 -14.90 -13.44
CA MET A 91 9.71 -14.21 -14.67
C MET A 91 11.04 -13.52 -14.46
N PRO A 92 12.05 -13.72 -15.31
CA PRO A 92 13.31 -13.04 -15.14
C PRO A 92 13.13 -11.53 -15.25
N CYS A 93 13.76 -10.77 -14.36
CA CYS A 93 13.92 -9.32 -14.53
C CYS A 93 14.69 -9.05 -15.82
N GLY A 94 14.26 -8.05 -16.60
CA GLY A 94 15.12 -7.49 -17.65
C GLY A 94 16.45 -7.05 -17.05
N PRO A 95 17.57 -7.11 -17.79
CA PRO A 95 18.90 -6.80 -17.27
C PRO A 95 19.01 -5.37 -16.71
N GLU A 96 18.13 -4.46 -17.13
CA GLU A 96 18.04 -3.09 -16.64
C GLU A 96 17.40 -3.00 -15.24
N LEU A 97 16.59 -4.00 -14.87
CA LEU A 97 15.87 -4.10 -13.60
C LEU A 97 16.53 -5.07 -12.61
N GLN A 98 17.55 -5.81 -13.06
CA GLN A 98 18.34 -6.66 -12.19
C GLN A 98 19.30 -5.79 -11.38
N PRO A 99 19.30 -5.90 -10.04
CA PRO A 99 20.34 -5.30 -9.23
C PRO A 99 21.69 -5.91 -9.62
N LYS A 100 22.73 -5.09 -9.62
CA LYS A 100 24.08 -5.53 -9.98
C LYS A 100 24.57 -6.54 -8.93
N PRO A 101 25.36 -7.55 -9.32
CA PRO A 101 26.03 -8.42 -8.35
C PRO A 101 26.80 -7.58 -7.33
N GLY A 102 26.51 -7.78 -6.04
CA GLY A 102 27.08 -7.01 -4.94
C GLY A 102 26.21 -5.85 -4.45
N ASP A 103 25.12 -5.51 -5.14
CA ASP A 103 24.19 -4.48 -4.68
C ASP A 103 23.57 -4.86 -3.33
N ARG A 104 23.39 -3.82 -2.51
CA ARG A 104 22.78 -3.88 -1.19
C ARG A 104 21.34 -3.41 -1.27
N MET A 105 20.46 -4.07 -0.52
CA MET A 105 19.07 -3.69 -0.44
C MET A 105 18.56 -3.76 0.98
N GLN A 106 17.73 -2.79 1.34
CA GLN A 106 17.02 -2.80 2.60
C GLN A 106 15.92 -3.86 2.60
N VAL A 107 15.77 -4.51 3.74
CA VAL A 107 14.75 -5.51 4.03
C VAL A 107 13.96 -5.03 5.24
N LEU A 108 12.68 -4.76 5.03
CA LEU A 108 11.72 -4.49 6.07
C LEU A 108 11.21 -5.81 6.64
N ARG A 109 11.34 -6.01 7.94
CA ARG A 109 10.88 -7.22 8.64
C ARG A 109 10.02 -6.83 9.83
N PHE A 110 8.89 -7.51 9.99
CA PHE A 110 8.05 -7.42 11.18
C PHE A 110 8.09 -8.74 11.94
N GLU A 111 8.13 -8.64 13.26
CA GLU A 111 8.21 -9.79 14.16
C GLU A 111 7.10 -9.79 15.19
N ARG A 112 6.62 -10.98 15.54
CA ARG A 112 5.70 -11.21 16.65
C ARG A 112 6.21 -12.37 17.49
N ALA A 113 6.29 -12.19 18.80
CA ALA A 113 6.78 -13.22 19.73
C ALA A 113 8.13 -13.87 19.30
N GLY A 114 9.03 -13.09 18.70
CA GLY A 114 10.34 -13.55 18.22
C GLY A 114 10.35 -14.27 16.86
N ALA A 115 9.20 -14.40 16.19
CA ALA A 115 9.10 -14.96 14.85
C ALA A 115 8.82 -13.89 13.80
N ALA A 116 9.42 -13.99 12.61
CA ALA A 116 9.09 -13.12 11.49
C ALA A 116 7.67 -13.43 10.99
N VAL A 117 6.80 -12.41 11.00
CA VAL A 117 5.42 -12.51 10.48
C VAL A 117 5.29 -11.86 9.11
N TYR A 118 6.24 -11.00 8.75
CA TYR A 118 6.31 -10.35 7.46
C TYR A 118 7.75 -9.98 7.12
N THR A 119 8.13 -10.13 5.86
CA THR A 119 9.44 -9.68 5.35
C THR A 119 9.28 -9.21 3.91
N GLU A 120 9.77 -8.01 3.63
CA GLU A 120 9.68 -7.37 2.33
C GLU A 120 11.02 -6.75 1.96
N ARG A 121 11.46 -7.00 0.73
CA ARG A 121 12.65 -6.39 0.13
C ARG A 121 12.24 -5.06 -0.51
N ILE A 122 12.94 -3.98 -0.16
CA ILE A 122 12.64 -2.63 -0.62
C ILE A 122 13.31 -2.40 -1.98
N LEU A 123 12.55 -2.62 -3.05
CA LEU A 123 13.00 -2.40 -4.43
C LEU A 123 12.73 -0.97 -4.92
N ALA A 124 11.68 -0.34 -4.38
CA ALA A 124 11.30 1.01 -4.76
C ALA A 124 12.28 2.02 -4.13
N GLU A 125 12.91 2.85 -4.95
CA GLU A 125 13.84 3.89 -4.49
C GLU A 125 13.19 4.83 -3.46
N ASN A 126 11.94 5.24 -3.71
CA ASN A 126 11.15 6.06 -2.79
C ASN A 126 10.66 5.32 -1.53
N GLY A 127 10.85 4.00 -1.47
CA GLY A 127 10.53 3.16 -0.33
C GLY A 127 11.65 3.04 0.70
N ALA A 128 12.85 3.55 0.40
CA ALA A 128 14.03 3.42 1.25
C ALA A 128 13.87 4.16 2.59
N PHE A 129 14.48 3.61 3.63
CA PHE A 129 14.55 4.15 4.97
C PHE A 129 15.92 4.80 5.22
N ALA A 130 15.95 5.83 6.05
CA ALA A 130 17.20 6.45 6.48
C ALA A 130 17.89 5.59 7.54
N GLU A 131 19.20 5.42 7.39
CA GLU A 131 20.04 4.72 8.35
C GLU A 131 20.69 5.69 9.36
N PRO A 132 21.08 5.23 10.55
CA PRO A 132 20.76 3.93 11.15
C PRO A 132 19.40 3.93 11.85
N LEU A 133 18.60 2.89 11.61
CA LEU A 133 17.41 2.60 12.42
C LEU A 133 17.80 1.76 13.65
N PRO A 134 17.05 1.87 14.77
CA PRO A 134 17.18 0.90 15.85
C PRO A 134 16.98 -0.53 15.34
N GLU A 135 17.74 -1.49 15.88
CA GLU A 135 17.63 -2.90 15.48
C GLU A 135 16.21 -3.45 15.62
N ARG A 136 15.49 -3.00 16.65
CA ARG A 136 14.09 -3.34 16.89
C ARG A 136 13.32 -2.10 17.30
N VAL A 137 12.32 -1.76 16.50
CA VAL A 137 11.45 -0.62 16.75
C VAL A 137 10.09 -1.15 17.20
N PRO A 138 9.65 -0.83 18.44
CA PRO A 138 8.38 -1.33 18.95
C PRO A 138 7.21 -0.70 18.18
N ARG A 139 6.11 -1.45 18.06
CA ARG A 139 4.88 -1.02 17.37
C ARG A 139 4.40 0.36 17.81
N SER A 140 4.50 0.68 19.09
CA SER A 140 4.10 1.97 19.66
C SER A 140 4.98 3.16 19.24
N ALA A 141 6.21 2.93 18.78
CA ALA A 141 7.14 3.97 18.35
C ALA A 141 7.29 4.06 16.82
N ALA A 142 6.54 3.25 16.07
CA ALA A 142 6.70 3.06 14.64
C ALA A 142 5.97 4.12 13.80
N THR A 143 6.15 5.39 14.13
CA THR A 143 5.67 6.51 13.32
C THR A 143 6.77 6.98 12.39
N LEU A 144 6.48 7.08 11.10
CA LEU A 144 7.42 7.44 10.05
C LEU A 144 7.12 8.81 9.47
N VAL A 145 8.17 9.54 9.09
CA VAL A 145 8.12 10.84 8.42
C VAL A 145 9.06 10.84 7.22
N SER A 146 8.81 11.74 6.26
CA SER A 146 9.75 12.00 5.16
C SER A 146 10.97 12.78 5.67
N CYS A 147 12.16 12.44 5.17
CA CYS A 147 13.40 13.12 5.49
C CYS A 147 14.37 13.10 4.29
N PRO A 148 15.25 14.11 4.16
CA PRO A 148 16.25 14.12 3.10
C PRO A 148 17.37 13.09 3.37
N GLY A 149 17.73 12.34 2.34
CA GLY A 149 18.93 11.50 2.28
C GLY A 149 20.17 12.31 1.88
N SER A 150 21.35 11.73 2.08
CA SER A 150 22.65 12.35 1.75
C SER A 150 22.87 12.57 0.25
N ASP A 151 22.13 11.85 -0.58
CA ASP A 151 22.17 11.88 -2.04
C ASP A 151 21.01 12.68 -2.66
N GLY A 152 20.26 13.42 -1.83
CA GLY A 152 19.09 14.19 -2.27
C GLY A 152 17.82 13.38 -2.44
N ARG A 153 17.84 12.06 -2.22
CA ARG A 153 16.63 11.22 -2.22
C ARG A 153 15.75 11.52 -0.99
N THR A 154 14.46 11.27 -1.10
CA THR A 154 13.54 11.34 0.05
C THR A 154 13.40 9.96 0.67
N LEU A 155 13.76 9.85 1.96
CA LEU A 155 13.78 8.60 2.72
C LEU A 155 12.67 8.59 3.78
N TRP A 156 12.34 7.40 4.27
CA TRP A 156 11.52 7.21 5.47
C TRP A 156 12.39 7.25 6.73
N CYS A 157 12.05 8.15 7.65
CA CYS A 157 12.70 8.24 8.96
C CYS A 157 11.71 7.90 10.07
N LEU A 158 12.21 7.33 11.17
CA LEU A 158 11.44 7.31 12.42
C LEU A 158 11.21 8.73 12.91
N GLN A 159 9.98 9.03 13.33
CA GLN A 159 9.65 10.28 13.99
C GLN A 159 10.51 10.42 15.25
N GLY A 160 11.15 11.58 15.42
CA GLY A 160 12.17 11.78 16.46
C GLY A 160 13.57 11.30 16.08
N ARG A 161 13.78 10.79 14.86
CA ARG A 161 15.09 10.47 14.27
C ARG A 161 15.20 10.86 12.78
N ALA A 162 14.86 12.10 12.45
CA ALA A 162 15.01 12.59 11.08
C ALA A 162 16.51 12.62 10.68
N ALA A 163 16.85 11.99 9.55
CA ALA A 163 18.20 11.86 8.99
C ALA A 163 19.24 11.19 9.91
N GLY A 164 18.88 10.13 10.64
CA GLY A 164 19.80 9.36 11.49
C GLY A 164 20.29 10.14 12.74
N LYS A 165 19.84 11.38 12.92
CA LYS A 165 20.07 12.20 14.11
C LYS A 165 18.86 12.10 15.02
N PRO A 166 19.01 11.97 16.35
CA PRO A 166 17.89 12.18 17.26
C PRO A 166 17.32 13.57 17.02
N ALA A 167 16.15 13.63 16.38
CA ALA A 167 15.42 14.87 16.24
C ALA A 167 14.76 15.13 17.60
N PRO A 168 14.98 16.31 18.21
CA PRO A 168 14.35 16.63 19.47
C PRO A 168 12.84 16.45 19.33
N ARG A 169 12.26 15.70 20.26
CA ARG A 169 10.80 15.56 20.39
C ARG A 169 10.22 16.98 20.46
N ALA A 170 9.22 17.26 19.62
CA ALA A 170 8.50 18.53 19.72
C ALA A 170 7.91 18.66 21.14
N PRO A 171 8.12 19.80 21.82
CA PRO A 171 7.65 19.99 23.19
C PRO A 171 6.13 19.79 23.24
N GLN A 172 5.69 18.91 24.14
CA GLN A 172 4.28 18.66 24.39
C GLN A 172 3.89 19.42 25.66
N PRO A 173 3.13 20.53 25.55
CA PRO A 173 2.87 21.44 26.67
C PRO A 173 2.30 20.76 27.92
N PHE A 174 1.55 19.67 27.72
CA PHE A 174 0.91 18.93 28.80
C PHE A 174 1.85 17.98 29.56
N LEU A 175 2.93 17.52 28.92
CA LEU A 175 3.87 16.55 29.50
C LEU A 175 5.15 17.20 29.99
N ASP A 176 5.54 18.31 29.38
CA ASP A 176 6.84 18.93 29.64
C ASP A 176 6.76 20.07 30.68
N GLY A 177 5.55 20.38 31.18
CA GLY A 177 5.31 21.44 32.17
C GLY A 177 5.54 22.83 31.59
N ALA A 178 4.48 23.61 31.45
CA ALA A 178 4.59 25.03 31.10
C ALA A 178 5.23 25.85 32.23
#